data_AF-A0A1W1UML5-F1
#
_entry.id   AF-A0A1W1UML5-F1
#
_cell.length_a   1.000
_cell.length_b   1.000
_cell.length_c   1.000
_cell.angle_alpha   90.00
_cell.angle_beta   90.00
_cell.angle_gamma   90.00
#
_symmetry.space_group_name_H-M   'P 1'
#
loop_
_entity.id
_entity.type
_entity.pdbx_description
1 polymer ?
#
loop_
_entity_poly.entity_id
_entity_poly.type
_entity_poly.pdbx_seq_one_letter_code
_entity_poly.pdbx_strand_id
1 'polypeptide(L)'
;MDFEEFRKKASSLININLEGYKEKQLKRRIDHLLAYQGFKDYDDYYIALTKDIIQKQLFIDKLTINVSEFFRNKAIFDTLEKTILTKLLEKRES
;
A
#
# COMPACT_ATOMS: atom_id res chain seq x y z
N MET A 1 5.12 5.90 -21.62
CA MET A 1 5.08 6.77 -20.44
C MET A 1 6.28 6.48 -19.57
N ASP A 2 6.79 7.49 -18.86
CA ASP A 2 7.81 7.29 -17.83
C ASP A 2 7.17 6.83 -16.51
N PHE A 3 8.01 6.60 -15.49
CA PHE A 3 7.55 6.14 -14.18
C PHE A 3 6.66 7.17 -13.46
N GLU A 4 6.97 8.46 -13.56
CA GLU A 4 6.24 9.50 -12.83
C GLU A 4 4.84 9.71 -13.43
N GLU A 5 4.74 9.68 -14.75
CA GLU A 5 3.47 9.69 -15.47
C GLU A 5 2.65 8.44 -15.14
N PHE A 6 3.27 7.25 -15.17
CA PHE A 6 2.62 6.00 -14.76
C PHE A 6 2.10 6.09 -13.32
N ARG A 7 2.94 6.54 -12.38
CA ARG A 7 2.60 6.66 -10.96
C ARG A 7 1.35 7.52 -10.76
N LYS A 8 1.27 8.67 -11.43
CA LYS A 8 0.10 9.56 -11.35
C LYS A 8 -1.16 8.91 -11.92
N LYS A 9 -1.06 8.33 -13.13
CA LYS A 9 -2.18 7.66 -13.79
C LYS A 9 -2.69 6.44 -13.01
N ALA A 10 -1.77 5.62 -12.51
CA ALA A 10 -2.07 4.44 -11.71
C ALA A 10 -2.69 4.82 -10.36
N SER A 11 -2.18 5.87 -9.70
CA SER A 11 -2.73 6.41 -8.44
C SER A 11 -4.20 6.79 -8.59
N SER A 12 -4.54 7.54 -9.65
CA SER A 12 -5.93 7.89 -9.98
C SER A 12 -6.77 6.67 -10.33
N LEU A 13 -6.21 5.70 -11.07
CA LEU A 13 -6.93 4.49 -11.49
C LEU A 13 -7.37 3.63 -10.30
N ILE A 14 -6.53 3.48 -9.29
CA ILE A 14 -6.81 2.63 -8.11
C ILE A 14 -7.36 3.41 -6.92
N ASN A 15 -7.47 4.73 -7.02
CA ASN A 15 -7.90 5.62 -5.94
C ASN A 15 -7.03 5.48 -4.66
N ILE A 16 -5.71 5.34 -4.83
CA ILE A 16 -4.72 5.27 -3.74
C ILE A 16 -3.60 6.25 -4.06
N ASN A 17 -3.25 7.10 -3.09
CA ASN A 17 -2.15 8.05 -3.25
C ASN A 17 -0.80 7.32 -3.26
N LEU A 18 -0.20 7.18 -4.45
CA LEU A 18 1.11 6.54 -4.62
C LEU A 18 2.29 7.49 -4.32
N GLU A 19 2.06 8.80 -4.25
CA GLU A 19 3.11 9.78 -3.92
C GLU A 19 3.54 9.71 -2.46
N GLY A 20 2.70 9.15 -1.57
CA GLY A 20 3.04 8.89 -0.18
C GLY A 20 4.03 7.74 0.04
N TYR A 21 4.36 6.98 -1.02
CA TYR A 21 5.30 5.86 -0.95
C TYR A 21 6.72 6.31 -1.26
N LYS A 22 7.72 5.62 -0.68
CA LYS A 22 9.12 5.84 -1.04
C LYS A 22 9.35 5.45 -2.50
N GLU A 23 9.60 6.44 -3.35
CA GLU A 23 9.71 6.32 -4.81
C GLU A 23 10.55 5.12 -5.27
N LYS A 24 11.80 5.00 -4.79
CA LYS A 24 12.71 3.90 -5.15
C LYS A 24 12.15 2.51 -4.83
N GLN A 25 11.45 2.37 -3.70
CA GLN A 25 10.86 1.09 -3.30
C GLN A 25 9.60 0.79 -4.13
N LEU A 26 8.76 1.80 -4.35
CA LEU A 26 7.58 1.71 -5.17
C LEU A 26 7.94 1.32 -6.62
N LYS A 27 8.90 2.02 -7.23
CA LYS A 27 9.38 1.75 -8.59
C LYS A 27 9.86 0.32 -8.74
N ARG A 28 10.69 -0.17 -7.81
CA ARG A 28 11.18 -1.56 -7.85
C ARG A 28 10.03 -2.58 -7.75
N ARG A 29 9.00 -2.31 -6.95
CA ARG A 29 7.82 -3.19 -6.85
C ARG A 29 7.04 -3.22 -8.17
N ILE A 30 6.80 -2.06 -8.76
CA ILE A 30 6.06 -1.92 -10.02
C ILE A 30 6.84 -2.59 -11.16
N ASP A 31 8.14 -2.32 -11.27
CA ASP A 31 9.02 -2.92 -12.29
C ASP A 31 9.02 -4.45 -12.20
N HIS A 32 9.07 -4.98 -10.98
CA HIS A 32 9.02 -6.42 -10.75
C HIS A 32 7.65 -7.01 -11.15
N LEU A 33 6.54 -6.35 -10.83
CA LEU A 33 5.20 -6.81 -11.23
C LEU A 33 5.01 -6.81 -12.75
N LEU A 34 5.38 -5.70 -13.38
CA LEU A 34 5.36 -5.51 -14.82
C LEU A 34 6.14 -6.63 -15.52
N ALA A 35 7.38 -6.89 -15.11
CA ALA A 35 8.23 -7.93 -15.67
C ALA A 35 7.69 -9.35 -15.41
N TYR A 36 7.21 -9.62 -14.19
CA TYR A 36 6.63 -10.91 -13.81
C TYR A 36 5.38 -11.26 -14.62
N GLN A 37 4.57 -10.25 -14.97
CA GLN A 37 3.36 -10.41 -15.78
C GLN A 37 3.63 -10.36 -17.29
N GLY A 38 4.89 -10.16 -17.71
CA GLY A 38 5.30 -10.19 -19.11
C GLY A 38 4.97 -8.92 -19.91
N PHE A 39 4.70 -7.80 -19.24
CA PHE A 39 4.50 -6.52 -19.92
C PHE A 39 5.86 -5.89 -20.29
N LYS A 40 5.88 -5.11 -21.38
CA LYS A 40 7.14 -4.57 -21.94
C LYS A 40 7.50 -3.22 -21.33
N ASP A 41 6.50 -2.40 -21.07
CA ASP A 41 6.65 -1.06 -20.56
C ASP A 41 5.43 -0.62 -19.74
N TYR A 42 5.51 0.58 -19.19
CA TYR A 42 4.45 1.14 -18.36
C TYR A 42 3.17 1.46 -19.16
N ASP A 43 3.25 1.69 -20.48
CA ASP A 43 2.06 1.95 -21.29
C ASP A 43 1.23 0.69 -21.45
N ASP A 44 1.88 -0.39 -21.88
CA ASP A 44 1.28 -1.72 -21.99
C ASP A 44 0.68 -2.15 -20.66
N TYR A 45 1.42 -1.93 -19.57
CA TYR A 45 0.96 -2.29 -18.25
C TYR A 45 -0.26 -1.47 -17.81
N TYR A 46 -0.25 -0.16 -18.01
CA TYR A 46 -1.38 0.70 -17.67
C TYR A 46 -2.65 0.33 -18.47
N ILE A 47 -2.50 0.02 -19.75
CA ILE A 47 -3.61 -0.45 -20.60
C ILE A 47 -4.20 -1.73 -20.01
N ALA A 48 -3.38 -2.69 -19.58
CA ALA A 48 -3.86 -3.91 -18.94
C ALA A 48 -4.63 -3.62 -17.65
N LEU A 49 -4.13 -2.73 -16.78
CA LEU A 49 -4.81 -2.33 -15.54
C LEU A 49 -6.17 -1.67 -15.77
N THR A 50 -6.38 -1.01 -16.91
CA THR A 50 -7.67 -0.38 -17.25
C THR A 50 -8.68 -1.36 -17.86
N LYS A 51 -8.21 -2.43 -18.52
CA LYS A 51 -9.05 -3.38 -19.25
C LYS A 51 -9.38 -4.64 -18.46
N ASP A 52 -8.51 -5.03 -17.52
CA ASP A 52 -8.63 -6.27 -16.78
C ASP A 52 -8.70 -5.99 -15.27
N ILE A 53 -9.89 -6.26 -14.71
CA ILE A 53 -10.18 -6.08 -13.29
C ILE A 53 -9.33 -6.98 -12.39
N ILE A 54 -8.93 -8.17 -12.88
CA ILE A 54 -8.10 -9.12 -12.14
C ILE A 54 -6.67 -8.57 -12.06
N GLN A 55 -6.13 -8.04 -13.16
CA GLN A 55 -4.81 -7.40 -13.17
C GLN A 55 -4.78 -6.18 -12.25
N LYS A 56 -5.85 -5.37 -12.28
CA LYS A 56 -6.00 -4.22 -11.38
C LYS A 56 -6.02 -4.64 -9.91
N GLN A 57 -6.77 -5.68 -9.55
CA GLN A 57 -6.81 -6.17 -8.18
C GLN A 57 -5.46 -6.71 -7.72
N LEU A 58 -4.78 -7.50 -8.57
CA LEU A 58 -3.45 -8.02 -8.25
C LEU A 58 -2.43 -6.89 -8.03
N PHE A 59 -2.51 -5.83 -8.85
CA PHE A 59 -1.66 -4.65 -8.68
C PHE A 59 -1.88 -3.97 -7.32
N ILE A 60 -3.13 -3.77 -6.91
CA ILE A 60 -3.47 -3.22 -5.59
C ILE A 60 -2.90 -4.10 -4.48
N ASP A 61 -3.16 -5.41 -4.52
CA ASP A 61 -2.76 -6.36 -3.48
C ASP A 61 -1.24 -6.45 -3.31
N LYS A 62 -0.48 -6.25 -4.39
CA LYS A 62 0.98 -6.30 -4.39
C LYS A 62 1.63 -4.97 -4.02
N LEU A 63 0.92 -3.86 -4.19
CA LEU A 63 1.39 -2.54 -3.76
C LEU A 63 1.16 -2.32 -2.27
N THR A 64 0.03 -2.79 -1.72
CA THR A 64 -0.30 -2.62 -0.31
C THR A 64 0.44 -3.64 0.57
N ILE A 65 0.72 -3.25 1.82
CA ILE A 65 1.27 -4.18 2.82
C ILE A 65 0.08 -4.76 3.60
N ASN A 66 -0.45 -5.88 3.14
CA ASN A 66 -1.63 -6.52 3.75
C ASN A 66 -1.30 -7.50 4.89
N VAL A 67 -0.03 -7.56 5.30
CA VAL A 67 0.40 -8.48 6.38
C VAL A 67 0.15 -7.81 7.73
N SER A 68 -0.87 -8.31 8.42
CA SER A 68 -1.21 -7.98 9.80
C SER A 68 -1.34 -9.26 10.62
N GLU A 69 -1.15 -9.14 11.93
CA GLU A 69 -1.32 -10.22 12.90
C GLU A 69 -1.94 -9.65 14.19
N PHE A 70 -2.69 -10.48 14.91
CA PHE A 70 -3.24 -10.10 16.21
C PHE A 70 -2.09 -9.76 17.17
N PHE A 71 -2.20 -8.62 17.86
CA PHE A 71 -1.19 -8.10 18.80
C PHE A 71 0.21 -7.91 18.18
N ARG A 72 0.30 -7.52 16.90
CA ARG A 72 1.57 -7.18 16.23
C ARG A 72 2.38 -6.19 17.06
N ASN A 73 3.57 -6.59 17.51
CA ASN A 73 4.35 -5.87 18.52
C ASN A 73 3.65 -5.77 19.88
N LYS A 74 3.59 -6.89 20.59
CA LYS A 74 2.90 -7.05 21.88
C LYS A 74 3.26 -5.99 22.92
N ALA A 75 4.51 -5.53 22.97
CA ALA A 75 4.96 -4.50 23.93
C ALA A 75 4.20 -3.16 23.77
N ILE A 76 3.79 -2.80 22.54
CA ILE A 76 2.95 -1.61 22.31
C ILE A 76 1.57 -1.81 22.93
N PHE A 77 0.98 -3.00 22.76
CA PHE A 77 -0.31 -3.33 23.36
C PHE A 77 -0.24 -3.37 24.90
N ASP A 78 0.86 -3.86 25.47
CA ASP A 78 1.07 -3.84 26.92
C ASP A 78 1.17 -2.40 27.45
N THR A 79 1.83 -1.50 26.70
CA THR A 79 1.91 -0.08 27.03
C THR A 79 0.55 0.60 26.93
N LEU A 80 -0.22 0.27 25.88
CA LEU A 80 -1.58 0.74 25.71
C LEU A 80 -2.46 0.33 26.91
N GLU A 81 -2.42 -0.95 27.30
CA GLU A 81 -3.22 -1.49 28.40
C GLU A 81 -2.82 -0.90 29.76
N LYS A 82 -1.54 -0.99 30.12
CA LYS A 82 -1.09 -0.71 31.49
C LYS A 82 -0.89 0.77 31.79
N THR A 83 -0.63 1.58 30.76
CA THR A 83 -0.28 3.00 30.95
C THR A 83 -1.32 3.92 30.34
N ILE A 84 -1.63 3.75 29.05
CA ILE A 84 -2.49 4.72 28.35
C ILE A 84 -3.94 4.57 28.81
N LEU A 85 -4.50 3.35 28.80
CA LEU A 85 -5.88 3.12 29.21
C LEU A 85 -6.11 3.46 30.69
N THR A 86 -5.20 3.06 31.58
CA THR A 86 -5.25 3.42 33.00
C THR A 86 -5.38 4.93 33.20
N LYS A 87 -4.49 5.72 32.59
CA LYS A 87 -4.51 7.19 32.69
C LYS A 87 -5.78 7.82 32.10
N LEU A 88 -6.31 7.25 31.01
CA LEU A 88 -7.52 7.76 30.37
C LEU A 88 -8.76 7.52 31.24
N LEU A 89 -8.83 6.38 31.94
CA LEU A 89 -9.94 6.06 32.84
C LEU A 89 -9.91 6.94 34.09
N GLU A 90 -8.73 7.10 34.72
CA GLU A 90 -8.55 7.99 35.87
C GLU A 90 -9.00 9.44 35.57
N LYS A 91 -8.68 9.94 34.38
CA LYS A 91 -9.05 11.30 33.94
C LYS A 91 -10.55 11.46 33.66
N ARG A 92 -11.29 10.36 33.47
CA ARG A 92 -12.72 10.39 33.11
C ARG A 92 -13.63 10.33 34.34
N GLU A 93 -13.11 9.88 35.49
CA GLU A 93 -13.80 9.89 36.78
C GLU A 93 -13.55 11.18 37.60
N SER A 94 -12.83 12.14 37.01
CA SER A 94 -12.60 13.50 37.54
C SER A 94 -13.43 14.53 36.80
#